data_AF-A0A5Y1YC46-F1
#
_entry.id   AF-A0A5Y1YC46-F1
#
_cell.length_a   1.000
_cell.length_b   1.000
_cell.length_c   1.000
_cell.angle_alpha   90.00
_cell.angle_beta   90.00
_cell.angle_gamma   90.00
#
_symmetry.space_group_name_H-M   'P 1'
#
loop_
_entity.id
_entity.type
_entity.pdbx_description
1 polymer ?
#
loop_
_entity_poly.entity_id
_entity_poly.type
_entity_poly.pdbx_seq_one_letter_code
_entity_poly.pdbx_strand_id
1 'polypeptide(L)'
;MNKTVYVPSYFQPVYKEVTVKVPTGKTKRFLGIIDFEEKINKKEIVQKGWSDCQIDAERLSEDVNNTINNLNDNGFEVISITPVTSGYWGAKYDSGSITNGTGRGGYGYGYGYSYTEGVLILAKQKKDTK
;
A
#
# COMPACT_ATOMS: atom_id res chain seq x y z
N MET A 1 -28.93 19.33 9.11
CA MET A 1 -27.53 19.52 9.56
C MET A 1 -26.58 18.97 8.52
N ASN A 2 -25.40 19.57 8.31
CA ASN A 2 -24.36 19.01 7.42
C ASN A 2 -23.35 18.22 8.25
N LYS A 3 -22.82 17.14 7.68
CA LYS A 3 -21.79 16.29 8.28
C LYS A 3 -20.70 16.03 7.24
N THR A 4 -19.45 16.15 7.65
CA THR A 4 -18.29 15.81 6.81
C THR A 4 -17.58 14.61 7.43
N VAL A 5 -17.17 13.66 6.59
CA VAL A 5 -16.39 12.48 6.98
C VAL A 5 -15.17 12.37 6.09
N TYR A 6 -14.00 12.17 6.67
CA TYR A 6 -12.77 11.90 5.93
C TYR A 6 -12.56 10.39 5.84
N VAL A 7 -12.28 9.90 4.63
CA VAL A 7 -11.93 8.50 4.35
C VAL A 7 -10.50 8.47 3.82
N PRO A 8 -9.54 7.89 4.55
CA PRO A 8 -8.14 7.84 4.12
C PRO A 8 -7.94 6.83 2.98
N SER A 9 -7.01 7.15 2.08
CA SER A 9 -6.50 6.24 1.05
C SER A 9 -5.26 5.49 1.55
N TYR A 10 -4.99 4.33 0.96
CA TYR A 10 -3.78 3.54 1.25
C TYR A 10 -3.08 3.16 -0.04
N PHE A 11 -1.77 3.04 -0.01
CA PHE A 11 -1.02 2.53 -1.17
C PHE A 11 -1.31 1.05 -1.43
N GLN A 12 -1.22 0.62 -2.68
CA GLN A 12 -1.48 -0.76 -3.09
C GLN A 12 -0.41 -1.72 -2.55
N PRO A 13 -0.76 -2.92 -2.08
CA PRO A 13 0.23 -3.92 -1.68
C PRO A 13 1.05 -4.40 -2.90
N VAL A 14 2.37 -4.54 -2.72
CA VAL A 14 3.28 -5.07 -3.75
C VAL A 14 3.64 -6.51 -3.41
N TYR A 15 3.38 -7.42 -4.34
CA TYR A 15 3.63 -8.85 -4.19
C TYR A 15 4.89 -9.29 -4.95
N LYS A 16 5.56 -10.33 -4.43
CA LYS A 16 6.69 -10.97 -5.11
C LYS A 16 6.57 -12.49 -5.00
N GLU A 17 6.91 -13.18 -6.07
CA GLU A 17 7.10 -14.63 -6.06
C GLU A 17 8.40 -14.98 -5.33
N VAL A 18 8.29 -15.80 -4.29
CA VAL A 18 9.42 -16.35 -3.53
C VAL A 18 9.40 -17.87 -3.61
N THR A 19 10.59 -18.47 -3.64
CA THR A 19 10.74 -19.92 -3.57
C THR A 19 11.02 -20.32 -2.13
N VAL A 20 10.09 -21.04 -1.52
CA VAL A 20 10.22 -21.57 -0.15
C VAL A 20 10.48 -23.06 -0.19
N LYS A 21 11.35 -23.53 0.71
CA LYS A 21 11.61 -24.97 0.89
C LYS A 21 10.59 -25.54 1.87
N VAL A 22 9.66 -26.34 1.36
CA VAL A 22 8.62 -26.97 2.17
C VAL A 22 8.99 -28.44 2.40
N PRO A 23 8.99 -28.94 3.66
CA PRO A 23 9.18 -30.35 3.93
C PRO A 23 8.01 -31.16 3.36
N THR A 24 8.30 -32.28 2.70
CA THR A 24 7.27 -33.13 2.09
C THR A 24 6.71 -34.20 3.03
N GLY A 25 7.24 -34.30 4.25
CA GLY A 25 6.97 -35.39 5.18
C GLY A 25 7.52 -36.76 4.71
N LYS A 26 8.23 -36.81 3.57
CA LYS A 26 8.93 -38.00 3.09
C LYS A 26 10.38 -37.94 3.51
N THR A 27 10.91 -39.04 4.03
CA THR A 27 12.33 -39.18 4.33
C THR A 27 13.05 -39.89 3.19
N LYS A 28 14.24 -39.39 2.85
CA LYS A 28 15.18 -40.06 1.95
C LYS A 28 16.37 -40.54 2.77
N ARG A 29 16.85 -41.73 2.45
CA ARG A 29 17.99 -42.35 3.14
C ARG A 29 19.29 -42.04 2.39
N PHE A 30 20.24 -41.39 3.04
CA PHE A 30 21.59 -41.12 2.53
C PHE A 30 22.56 -42.20 3.03
N LEU A 31 23.33 -42.79 2.11
CA LEU A 31 24.33 -43.83 2.40
C LEU A 31 23.84 -45.04 3.22
N GLY A 32 22.53 -45.27 3.35
CA GLY A 32 21.98 -46.40 4.13
C GLY A 32 21.99 -46.22 5.65
N ILE A 33 22.47 -45.08 6.16
CA ILE A 33 22.69 -44.86 7.61
C ILE A 33 22.05 -43.58 8.14
N ILE A 34 21.69 -42.63 7.27
CA ILE A 34 21.17 -41.32 7.68
C ILE A 34 19.87 -41.04 6.95
N ASP A 35 18.76 -40.88 7.69
CA ASP A 35 17.49 -40.44 7.11
C ASP A 35 17.39 -38.91 7.19
N PHE A 36 17.11 -38.27 6.06
CA PHE A 36 16.89 -36.83 5.97
C PHE A 36 15.54 -36.53 5.34
N GLU A 37 14.90 -35.47 5.82
CA GLU A 37 13.60 -35.05 5.34
C GLU A 37 13.72 -34.41 3.95
N GLU A 38 12.96 -34.91 2.98
CA GLU A 38 12.91 -34.36 1.63
C GLU A 38 12.20 -33.00 1.66
N LYS A 39 12.88 -31.99 1.11
CA LYS A 39 12.34 -30.64 0.95
C LYS A 39 12.18 -30.34 -0.52
N ILE A 40 11.00 -29.87 -0.91
CA ILE A 40 10.74 -29.39 -2.26
C ILE A 40 10.68 -27.87 -2.28
N ASN A 41 11.04 -27.29 -3.42
CA ASN A 41 10.88 -25.88 -3.68
C ASN A 41 9.43 -25.62 -4.12
N LYS A 42 8.71 -24.77 -3.39
CA LYS A 42 7.38 -24.30 -3.74
C LYS A 42 7.44 -22.80 -4.02
N LYS A 43 6.77 -22.38 -5.10
CA LYS A 43 6.57 -20.96 -5.42
C LYS A 43 5.39 -20.45 -4.61
N GLU A 44 5.60 -19.38 -3.86
CA GLU A 44 4.56 -18.70 -3.10
C GLU A 44 4.60 -17.20 -3.41
N ILE A 45 3.42 -16.58 -3.49
CA ILE A 45 3.29 -15.14 -3.67
C ILE A 45 3.16 -14.53 -2.28
N VAL A 46 4.11 -13.69 -1.90
CA VAL A 46 4.11 -13.02 -0.59
C VAL A 46 4.07 -11.51 -0.78
N GLN A 47 3.38 -10.81 0.11
CA GLN A 47 3.42 -9.35 0.14
C GLN A 47 4.82 -8.92 0.60
N LYS A 48 5.49 -8.11 -0.23
CA LYS A 48 6.84 -7.58 0.02
C LYS A 48 6.80 -6.17 0.63
N GLY A 49 5.72 -5.43 0.41
CA GLY A 49 5.56 -4.08 0.92
C GLY A 49 4.35 -3.38 0.31
N TRP A 50 4.48 -2.07 0.17
CA TRP A 50 3.46 -1.18 -0.38
C TRP A 50 4.03 -0.40 -1.55
N SER A 51 3.17 -0.05 -2.51
CA SER A 51 3.51 0.82 -3.62
C SER A 51 3.93 2.18 -3.06
N ASP A 52 4.88 2.84 -3.71
CA ASP A 52 5.22 4.21 -3.40
C ASP A 52 4.36 5.21 -4.18
N CYS A 53 3.74 4.80 -5.29
CA CYS A 53 3.09 5.73 -6.23
C CYS A 53 1.65 5.37 -6.61
N GLN A 54 1.13 4.20 -6.21
CA GLN A 54 -0.22 3.74 -6.60
C GLN A 54 -1.10 3.53 -5.38
N ILE A 55 -2.26 4.19 -5.37
CA ILE A 55 -3.31 4.00 -4.36
C ILE A 55 -4.07 2.71 -4.64
N ASP A 56 -4.40 1.99 -3.58
CA ASP A 56 -5.30 0.85 -3.59
C ASP A 56 -6.74 1.32 -3.82
N ALA A 57 -7.13 1.42 -5.10
CA ALA A 57 -8.44 1.93 -5.49
C ALA A 57 -9.59 1.00 -5.07
N GLU A 58 -9.34 -0.32 -5.03
CA GLU A 58 -10.35 -1.30 -4.62
C GLU A 58 -10.67 -1.12 -3.13
N ARG A 59 -9.64 -1.07 -2.29
CA ARG A 59 -9.81 -0.79 -0.86
C ARG A 59 -10.47 0.56 -0.61
N LEU A 60 -9.99 1.63 -1.26
CA LEU A 60 -10.59 2.96 -1.09
C LEU A 60 -12.06 2.96 -1.50
N SER A 61 -12.42 2.25 -2.57
CA SER A 61 -13.82 2.15 -2.99
C SER A 61 -14.67 1.43 -1.95
N GLU A 62 -14.17 0.35 -1.35
CA GLU A 62 -14.87 -0.35 -0.28
C GLU A 62 -15.06 0.55 0.96
N ASP A 63 -14.02 1.24 1.41
CA ASP A 63 -14.05 2.14 2.56
C ASP A 63 -15.05 3.31 2.33
N VAL A 64 -15.08 3.88 1.12
CA VAL A 64 -16.06 4.90 0.73
C VAL A 64 -17.47 4.33 0.74
N ASN A 65 -17.70 3.16 0.14
CA ASN A 65 -19.03 2.53 0.09
C ASN A 65 -19.56 2.24 1.50
N ASN A 66 -18.72 1.70 2.38
CA ASN A 66 -19.08 1.45 3.78
C ASN A 66 -19.45 2.74 4.50
N THR A 67 -18.72 3.82 4.26
CA THR A 67 -19.01 5.14 4.84
C THR A 67 -20.32 5.73 4.32
N ILE A 68 -20.59 5.61 3.01
CA ILE A 68 -21.85 6.06 2.40
C ILE A 68 -23.03 5.29 2.98
N ASN A 69 -22.93 3.96 3.09
CA ASN A 69 -23.98 3.12 3.66
C ASN A 69 -24.26 3.51 5.11
N ASN A 70 -23.22 3.68 5.94
CA ASN A 70 -23.38 4.15 7.31
C ASN A 70 -24.09 5.52 7.38
N LEU A 71 -23.71 6.48 6.54
CA LEU A 71 -24.37 7.78 6.49
C LEU A 71 -25.85 7.66 6.11
N ASN A 72 -26.17 6.82 5.12
CA ASN A 72 -27.54 6.58 4.69
C ASN A 72 -28.40 5.98 5.79
N ASP A 73 -27.88 4.98 6.51
CA ASP A 73 -28.54 4.32 7.65
C ASP A 73 -28.80 5.29 8.80
N ASN A 74 -27.95 6.31 8.95
CA ASN A 74 -28.09 7.37 9.95
C ASN A 74 -28.93 8.57 9.48
N GLY A 75 -29.69 8.42 8.39
CA GLY A 75 -30.60 9.46 7.91
C GLY A 75 -29.90 10.62 7.21
N PHE A 76 -28.68 10.44 6.71
CA PHE A 76 -28.00 11.41 5.87
C PHE A 76 -28.11 11.04 4.38
N GLU A 77 -27.95 12.03 3.53
CA GLU A 77 -27.82 11.91 2.08
C GLU A 77 -26.47 12.52 1.69
N VAL A 78 -25.63 11.73 1.03
CA VAL A 78 -24.33 12.20 0.53
C VAL A 78 -24.56 13.18 -0.62
N ILE A 79 -23.91 14.33 -0.55
CA ILE A 79 -24.04 15.41 -1.53
C ILE A 79 -22.76 15.69 -2.32
N SER A 80 -21.60 15.35 -1.77
CA SER A 80 -20.32 15.50 -2.47
C SER A 80 -19.28 14.53 -1.92
N ILE A 81 -18.39 14.08 -2.79
CA ILE A 81 -17.15 13.37 -2.44
C ILE A 81 -16.02 14.11 -3.13
N THR A 82 -15.06 14.61 -2.36
CA THR A 82 -13.98 15.45 -2.87
C THR A 82 -12.63 14.87 -2.49
N PRO A 83 -11.71 14.64 -3.45
CA PRO A 83 -10.39 14.13 -3.14
C PRO A 83 -9.56 15.16 -2.36
N VAL A 84 -8.80 14.68 -1.39
CA VAL A 84 -7.74 15.41 -0.69
C VAL A 84 -6.41 14.93 -1.26
N THR A 85 -5.65 15.85 -1.84
CA THR A 85 -4.37 15.55 -2.49
C THR A 85 -3.21 16.03 -1.63
N SER A 86 -2.27 15.13 -1.40
CA SER A 86 -0.99 15.44 -0.74
C SER A 86 0.18 15.17 -1.69
N GLY A 87 1.33 15.77 -1.38
CA GLY A 87 2.56 15.61 -2.16
C GLY A 87 3.61 14.81 -1.40
N TYR A 88 4.38 14.01 -2.12
CA TYR A 88 5.62 13.42 -1.64
C TYR A 88 6.77 13.85 -2.55
N TRP A 89 7.92 14.13 -1.96
CA TRP A 89 9.13 14.51 -2.68
C TRP A 89 10.36 13.99 -1.97
N GLY A 90 11.43 13.81 -2.73
CA GLY A 90 12.73 13.41 -2.21
C GLY A 90 13.84 13.94 -3.08
N ALA A 91 14.92 14.39 -2.45
CA ALA A 91 16.13 14.80 -3.14
C ALA A 91 17.34 14.11 -2.50
N LYS A 92 18.32 13.75 -3.32
CA LYS A 92 19.62 13.25 -2.90
C LYS A 92 20.69 14.07 -3.58
N TYR A 93 21.69 14.43 -2.80
CA TYR A 93 22.81 15.23 -3.22
C TYR A 93 24.06 14.78 -2.49
N ASP A 94 25.16 14.70 -3.21
CA ASP A 94 26.50 14.48 -2.69
C ASP A 94 27.45 15.39 -3.48
N SER A 95 28.16 16.26 -2.78
CA SER A 95 29.12 17.16 -3.42
C SER A 95 30.32 16.42 -4.02
N GLY A 96 30.58 15.19 -3.57
CA GLY A 96 31.80 14.45 -3.87
C GLY A 96 33.05 15.17 -3.32
N SER A 97 34.20 14.53 -3.47
CA SER A 97 35.50 15.17 -3.25
C SER A 97 36.56 14.39 -4.01
N ILE A 98 37.03 14.98 -5.11
CA ILE A 98 38.07 14.38 -5.98
C ILE A 98 39.43 14.44 -5.29
N THR A 99 39.69 15.47 -4.47
CA THR A 99 41.02 15.76 -3.92
C THR A 99 41.16 15.44 -2.43
N ASN A 100 40.08 15.40 -1.64
CA ASN A 100 40.13 15.23 -0.18
C ASN A 100 39.05 14.25 0.36
N GLY A 101 38.64 13.23 -0.41
CA GLY A 101 37.59 12.26 -0.04
C GLY A 101 37.56 11.00 -0.92
N THR A 102 36.41 10.30 -1.00
CA THR A 102 36.21 8.96 -1.62
C THR A 102 36.57 8.81 -3.13
N GLY A 103 37.13 9.84 -3.77
CA GLY A 103 37.58 9.81 -5.17
C GLY A 103 36.43 9.84 -6.19
N ARG A 104 35.21 10.21 -5.77
CA ARG A 104 34.01 10.25 -6.62
C ARG A 104 33.62 11.68 -6.98
N GLY A 105 33.18 11.88 -8.23
CA GLY A 105 32.54 13.11 -8.66
C GLY A 105 31.17 13.29 -8.00
N GLY A 106 30.76 14.53 -7.76
CA GLY A 106 29.47 14.84 -7.12
C GLY A 106 28.27 14.45 -7.99
N TYR A 107 27.13 14.23 -7.34
CA TYR A 107 25.85 13.96 -8.00
C TYR A 107 24.69 14.60 -7.25
N GLY A 108 23.59 14.86 -7.97
CA GLY A 108 22.34 15.32 -7.39
C GLY A 108 21.16 14.91 -8.25
N TYR A 109 20.09 14.44 -7.62
CA TYR A 109 18.81 14.15 -8.27
C TYR A 109 17.66 14.28 -7.27
N GLY A 110 16.46 14.53 -7.77
CA GLY A 110 15.25 14.58 -6.96
C GLY A 110 14.02 14.21 -7.77
N TYR A 111 12.95 13.87 -7.05
CA TYR A 111 11.64 13.58 -7.61
C TYR A 111 10.54 14.11 -6.70
N GLY A 112 9.36 14.30 -7.26
CA GLY A 112 8.15 14.63 -6.51
C GLY A 112 6.91 14.20 -7.28
N TYR A 113 5.89 13.77 -6.55
CA TYR A 113 4.58 13.42 -7.09
C TYR A 113 3.49 13.74 -6.08
N SER A 114 2.27 13.90 -6.57
CA SER A 114 1.08 14.04 -5.74
C SER A 114 0.29 12.74 -5.74
N TYR A 115 -0.39 12.47 -4.63
CA TYR A 115 -1.27 11.32 -4.48
C TYR A 115 -2.55 11.73 -3.75
N THR A 116 -3.62 10.98 -3.96
CA THR A 116 -4.88 11.18 -3.22
C THR A 116 -4.70 10.58 -1.84
N GLU A 117 -4.53 11.43 -0.83
CA GLU A 117 -4.37 11.02 0.57
C GLU A 117 -5.66 10.43 1.14
N GLY A 118 -6.80 10.88 0.63
CA GLY A 118 -8.12 10.42 1.02
C GLY A 118 -9.21 11.18 0.30
N VAL A 119 -10.45 10.97 0.71
CA VAL A 119 -11.61 11.74 0.23
C VAL A 119 -12.41 12.32 1.40
N LEU A 120 -12.95 13.52 1.20
CA LEU A 120 -13.92 14.13 2.10
C LEU A 120 -15.32 13.90 1.55
N ILE A 121 -16.16 13.25 2.33
CA ILE A 121 -17.56 13.02 2.05
C ILE A 121 -18.37 14.06 2.80
N LEU A 122 -19.10 14.90 2.07
CA LEU A 122 -20.06 15.84 2.62
C LEU A 122 -21.46 15.23 2.48
N ALA A 123 -22.21 15.22 3.58
CA ALA A 123 -23.57 14.73 3.63
C ALA A 123 -24.49 15.73 4.34
N LYS A 124 -25.76 15.78 3.93
CA LYS A 124 -26.82 16.57 4.57
C LYS A 124 -27.79 15.62 5.24
N GLN A 125 -28.31 15.99 6.40
CA GLN A 125 -29.40 15.24 7.03
C GLN A 125 -30.63 15.29 6.13
N LYS A 126 -31.25 14.12 5.88
CA LYS A 126 -32.51 14.01 5.16
C LYS A 126 -33.58 14.80 5.92
N LYS A 127 -34.41 15.55 5.19
CA LYS A 127 -35.62 16.13 5.77
C LYS A 127 -36.71 15.08 5.67
N ASP A 128 -37.37 14.78 6.78
CA ASP A 128 -38.59 13.97 6.75
C ASP A 128 -39.57 14.66 5.80
N THR A 129 -39.90 13.97 4.71
CA THR A 129 -40.92 14.46 3.79
C THR A 129 -42.25 14.09 4.44
N LYS A 130 -42.84 15.05 5.15
CA LYS A 130 -44.24 14.95 5.62
C LYS A 130 -45.19 15.09 4.44
#